data_AF-A0A6V7F602-F1
#
_entry.id   AF-A0A6V7F602-F1
#
_cell.length_a   1.000
_cell.length_b   1.000
_cell.length_c   1.000
_cell.angle_alpha   90.00
_cell.angle_beta   90.00
_cell.angle_gamma   90.00
#
_symmetry.space_group_name_H-M   'P 1'
#
loop_
_entity.id
_entity.type
_entity.pdbx_description
1 polymer ?
#
loop_
_entity_poly.entity_id
_entity_poly.type
_entity_poly.pdbx_seq_one_letter_code
_entity_poly.pdbx_strand_id
1 'polypeptide(L)'
;MAEQSARFIAALADIVSRSRLSPETAFEVHHHFDGITGAGINLLTEVLHTLDNKRYAVMNQNAVSGLAAAGITGYPLHPSKGNVNGQLYAMYCQHAQEVQQHLGLTNLSELDALFNYLYWQQDEDEEEQT
;
A
#
# COMPACT_ATOMS: atom_id res chain seq x y z
N MET A 1 -12.68 -6.39 -21.73
CA MET A 1 -13.55 -5.86 -20.66
C MET A 1 -14.15 -6.98 -19.81
N ALA A 2 -15.12 -7.79 -20.31
CA ALA A 2 -15.76 -8.83 -19.51
C ALA A 2 -14.79 -9.87 -18.89
N GLU A 3 -13.77 -10.29 -19.65
CA GLU A 3 -12.78 -11.27 -19.18
C GLU A 3 -11.83 -10.73 -18.09
N GLN A 4 -11.43 -9.46 -18.19
CA GLN A 4 -10.59 -8.81 -17.18
C GLN A 4 -11.37 -8.58 -15.87
N SER A 5 -12.64 -8.16 -15.96
CA SER A 5 -13.51 -8.00 -14.79
C SER A 5 -13.73 -9.32 -14.06
N ALA A 6 -13.94 -10.42 -14.78
CA ALA A 6 -14.09 -11.75 -14.17
C ALA A 6 -12.81 -12.21 -13.45
N ARG A 7 -11.64 -12.01 -14.06
CA ARG A 7 -10.33 -12.31 -13.43
C ARG A 7 -10.11 -11.46 -12.17
N PHE A 8 -10.46 -10.18 -12.21
CA PHE A 8 -10.37 -9.29 -11.06
C PHE A 8 -11.26 -9.74 -9.91
N ILE A 9 -12.53 -10.08 -10.17
CA ILE A 9 -13.47 -10.57 -9.14
C ILE A 9 -12.97 -11.90 -8.55
N ALA A 10 -12.49 -12.82 -9.39
CA ALA A 10 -11.94 -14.10 -8.93
C ALA A 10 -10.70 -13.90 -8.05
N ALA A 11 -9.81 -12.98 -8.42
CA ALA A 11 -8.64 -12.60 -7.61
C ALA A 11 -9.06 -12.07 -6.24
N LEU A 12 -10.02 -11.15 -6.19
CA LEU A 12 -10.55 -10.62 -4.93
C LEU A 12 -11.19 -11.72 -4.07
N ALA A 13 -12.00 -12.58 -4.68
CA ALA A 13 -12.67 -13.67 -3.97
C ALA A 13 -11.67 -14.65 -3.34
N ASP A 14 -10.59 -15.00 -4.06
CA ASP A 14 -9.53 -15.84 -3.52
C ASP A 14 -8.82 -15.17 -2.32
N ILE A 15 -8.45 -13.89 -2.43
CA ILE A 15 -7.79 -13.15 -1.34
C ILE A 15 -8.70 -13.09 -0.11
N VAL A 16 -9.98 -12.74 -0.30
CA VAL A 16 -10.98 -12.69 0.79
C VAL A 16 -11.14 -14.05 1.47
N SER A 17 -11.05 -15.16 0.72
CA SER A 17 -11.17 -16.51 1.29
C SER A 17 -9.98 -16.90 2.19
N ARG A 18 -8.85 -16.22 2.05
CA ARG A 18 -7.62 -16.50 2.80
C ARG A 18 -7.52 -15.60 4.03
N SER A 19 -8.13 -16.04 5.14
CA SER A 19 -8.09 -15.28 6.38
C SER A 19 -6.68 -15.25 7.02
N ARG A 20 -6.27 -14.07 7.52
CA ARG A 20 -5.12 -13.86 8.42
C ARG A 20 -3.73 -14.18 7.86
N LEU A 21 -3.51 -14.01 6.55
CA LEU A 21 -2.16 -14.07 5.99
C LEU A 21 -1.23 -13.04 6.65
N SER A 22 0.08 -13.32 6.68
CA SER A 22 1.08 -12.30 7.00
C SER A 22 1.14 -11.29 5.84
N PRO A 23 1.58 -10.04 6.08
CA PRO A 23 1.82 -9.07 4.99
C PRO A 23 2.67 -9.64 3.85
N GLU A 24 3.72 -10.40 4.17
CA GLU A 24 4.57 -11.04 3.17
C GLU A 24 3.77 -11.99 2.26
N THR A 25 3.10 -12.98 2.85
CA THR A 25 2.33 -13.97 2.07
C THR A 25 1.11 -13.35 1.38
N ALA A 26 0.49 -12.34 1.99
CA ALA A 26 -0.61 -11.61 1.42
C ALA A 26 -0.19 -10.80 0.20
N PHE A 27 1.00 -10.21 0.19
CA PHE A 27 1.51 -9.46 -0.96
C PHE A 27 1.83 -10.38 -2.14
N GLU A 28 2.34 -11.58 -1.87
CA GLU A 28 2.66 -12.53 -2.92
C GLU A 28 1.45 -12.96 -3.75
N VAL A 29 0.21 -12.75 -3.29
CA VAL A 29 -1.01 -13.00 -4.10
C VAL A 29 -1.16 -12.05 -5.31
N HIS A 30 -0.23 -11.11 -5.50
CA HIS A 30 -0.24 -10.17 -6.64
C HIS A 30 -0.32 -10.86 -8.00
N HIS A 31 0.12 -12.13 -8.11
CA HIS A 31 0.06 -12.92 -9.34
C HIS A 31 -1.37 -13.10 -9.86
N HIS A 32 -2.38 -13.05 -8.99
CA HIS A 32 -3.78 -13.06 -9.42
C HIS A 32 -4.18 -11.81 -10.23
N PHE A 33 -3.41 -10.73 -10.11
CA PHE A 33 -3.61 -9.49 -10.83
C PHE A 33 -2.72 -9.38 -12.08
N ASP A 34 -1.99 -10.42 -12.46
CA ASP A 34 -1.14 -10.39 -13.65
C ASP A 34 -1.98 -10.33 -14.93
N GLY A 35 -1.56 -9.45 -15.85
CA GLY A 35 -2.29 -9.17 -17.09
C GLY A 35 -3.56 -8.32 -16.91
N ILE A 36 -3.85 -7.81 -15.70
CA ILE A 36 -4.92 -6.83 -15.47
C ILE A 36 -4.32 -5.42 -15.57
N THR A 37 -4.67 -4.68 -16.61
CA THR A 37 -4.23 -3.29 -16.80
C THR A 37 -4.68 -2.42 -15.62
N GLY A 38 -3.75 -1.65 -15.04
CA GLY A 38 -4.02 -0.80 -13.88
C GLY A 38 -3.95 -1.50 -12.52
N ALA A 39 -3.82 -2.83 -12.47
CA ALA A 39 -3.66 -3.58 -11.23
C ALA A 39 -2.19 -3.65 -10.78
N GLY A 40 -1.63 -2.48 -10.48
CA GLY A 40 -0.31 -2.33 -9.87
C GLY A 40 -0.33 -2.66 -8.37
N ILE A 41 0.82 -2.47 -7.72
CA ILE A 41 0.92 -2.80 -6.29
C ILE A 41 0.07 -1.89 -5.40
N ASN A 42 -0.17 -0.63 -5.82
CA ASN A 42 -1.08 0.26 -5.11
C ASN A 42 -2.46 -0.40 -4.91
N LEU A 43 -3.09 -0.84 -6.00
CA LEU A 43 -4.39 -1.51 -5.96
C LEU A 43 -4.38 -2.77 -5.09
N LEU A 44 -3.32 -3.58 -5.17
CA LEU A 44 -3.18 -4.75 -4.32
C LEU A 44 -3.16 -4.37 -2.84
N THR A 45 -2.33 -3.40 -2.46
CA THR A 45 -2.19 -3.00 -1.07
C THR A 45 -3.43 -2.30 -0.54
N GLU A 46 -4.17 -1.58 -1.38
CA GLU A 46 -5.49 -1.01 -1.07
C GLU A 46 -6.54 -2.10 -0.79
N VAL A 47 -6.55 -3.17 -1.59
CA VAL A 47 -7.42 -4.33 -1.35
C VAL A 47 -7.06 -4.98 -0.01
N LEU A 48 -5.78 -5.24 0.24
CA LEU A 48 -5.33 -5.82 1.51
C LEU A 48 -5.69 -4.91 2.69
N HIS A 49 -5.43 -3.61 2.57
CA HIS A 49 -5.76 -2.59 3.56
C HIS A 49 -7.27 -2.58 3.88
N THR A 50 -8.11 -2.68 2.87
CA THR A 50 -9.57 -2.76 3.03
C THR A 50 -10.00 -4.00 3.81
N LEU A 51 -9.27 -5.11 3.70
CA LEU A 51 -9.57 -6.35 4.42
C LEU A 51 -9.14 -6.31 5.89
N ASP A 52 -7.99 -5.71 6.20
CA ASP A 52 -7.49 -5.55 7.58
C ASP A 52 -6.53 -4.35 7.68
N ASN A 53 -7.10 -3.17 7.93
CA ASN A 53 -6.36 -1.91 8.04
C ASN A 53 -5.51 -1.77 9.30
N LYS A 54 -5.50 -2.78 10.18
CA LYS A 54 -4.56 -2.85 11.30
C LYS A 54 -3.30 -3.63 10.93
N ARG A 55 -3.33 -4.37 9.83
CA ARG A 55 -2.27 -5.29 9.43
C ARG A 55 -1.55 -4.85 8.16
N TYR A 56 -2.28 -4.34 7.19
CA TYR A 56 -1.75 -4.04 5.86
C TYR A 56 -1.75 -2.54 5.64
N ALA A 57 -0.58 -1.96 5.36
CA ALA A 57 -0.46 -0.56 4.97
C ALA A 57 -0.64 -0.42 3.45
N VAL A 58 -1.23 0.69 3.01
CA VAL A 58 -1.22 1.08 1.59
C VAL A 58 0.22 1.42 1.20
N MET A 59 0.69 0.93 0.05
CA MET A 59 2.02 1.25 -0.47
C MET A 59 1.91 1.89 -1.85
N ASN A 60 1.98 3.22 -1.86
CA ASN A 60 2.06 4.06 -3.05
C ASN A 60 3.12 5.15 -2.82
N GLN A 61 3.26 6.07 -3.77
CA GLN A 61 4.25 7.16 -3.67
C GLN A 61 3.99 8.05 -2.45
N ASN A 62 2.74 8.47 -2.22
CA ASN A 62 2.36 9.32 -1.10
C ASN A 62 2.75 8.66 0.24
N ALA A 63 2.40 7.40 0.40
CA ALA A 63 2.64 6.64 1.62
C ALA A 63 4.15 6.34 1.83
N VAL A 64 4.93 6.17 0.76
CA VAL A 64 6.40 6.04 0.85
C VAL A 64 7.05 7.37 1.21
N SER A 65 6.61 8.48 0.59
CA SER A 65 7.10 9.83 0.91
C SER A 65 6.77 10.21 2.35
N GLY A 66 5.56 9.91 2.82
CA GLY A 66 5.17 10.15 4.22
C GLY A 66 6.02 9.37 5.22
N LEU A 67 6.35 8.12 4.92
CA LEU A 67 7.24 7.31 5.75
C LEU A 67 8.68 7.86 5.75
N ALA A 68 9.15 8.36 4.60
CA ALA A 68 10.44 9.05 4.49
C ALA A 68 10.47 10.35 5.30
N ALA A 69 9.37 11.11 5.34
CA ALA A 69 9.25 12.30 6.20
C ALA A 69 9.32 11.97 7.69
N ALA A 70 8.93 10.75 8.08
CA ALA A 70 9.12 10.22 9.44
C ALA A 70 10.56 9.70 9.69
N GLY A 71 11.49 9.88 8.75
CA GLY A 71 12.89 9.46 8.86
C GLY A 71 13.16 7.99 8.48
N ILE A 72 12.14 7.26 8.02
CA ILE A 72 12.26 5.86 7.62
C ILE A 72 12.38 5.78 6.10
N THR A 73 13.58 5.44 5.62
CA THR A 73 13.93 5.42 4.19
C THR A 73 14.28 4.01 3.70
N GLY A 74 14.58 3.86 2.41
CA GLY A 74 14.98 2.57 1.81
C GLY A 74 13.88 1.86 1.02
N TYR A 75 12.71 2.49 0.86
CA TYR A 75 11.63 2.02 -0.01
C TYR A 75 11.70 2.71 -1.38
N PRO A 76 11.27 2.03 -2.47
CA PRO A 76 11.22 2.64 -3.78
C PRO A 76 10.16 3.76 -3.81
N LEU A 77 10.55 4.97 -4.22
CA LEU A 77 9.63 6.12 -4.35
C LEU A 77 8.45 5.85 -5.30
N HIS A 78 8.67 5.03 -6.32
CA HIS A 78 7.63 4.52 -7.22
C HIS A 78 7.52 3.00 -7.08
N PRO A 79 6.70 2.53 -6.12
CA PRO A 79 6.51 1.11 -5.87
C PRO A 79 5.86 0.42 -7.08
N SER A 80 6.40 -0.74 -7.48
CA SER A 80 5.93 -1.56 -8.59
C SER A 80 6.14 -3.05 -8.34
N LYS A 81 5.56 -3.91 -9.18
CA LYS A 81 5.78 -5.37 -9.11
C LYS A 81 7.24 -5.78 -9.36
N GLY A 82 8.03 -4.91 -10.00
CA GLY A 82 9.43 -5.20 -10.34
C GLY A 82 10.45 -4.82 -9.26
N ASN A 83 10.05 -4.03 -8.26
CA ASN A 83 10.96 -3.52 -7.22
C ASN A 83 10.42 -3.69 -5.79
N VAL A 84 9.26 -4.32 -5.62
CA VAL A 84 8.69 -4.69 -4.31
C VAL A 84 8.33 -6.16 -4.31
N ASN A 85 8.83 -6.88 -3.31
CA ASN A 85 8.45 -8.26 -3.00
C ASN A 85 7.73 -8.32 -1.64
N GLY A 86 7.21 -9.50 -1.27
CA GLY A 86 6.48 -9.66 -0.01
C GLY A 86 7.30 -9.31 1.22
N GLN A 87 8.61 -9.63 1.24
CA GLN A 87 9.48 -9.29 2.36
C GLN A 87 9.62 -7.77 2.56
N LEU A 88 9.84 -7.03 1.48
CA LEU A 88 9.94 -5.57 1.52
C LEU A 88 8.60 -4.96 1.97
N TYR A 89 7.49 -5.48 1.47
CA TYR A 89 6.16 -5.02 1.88
C TYR A 89 5.85 -5.33 3.35
N ALA A 90 6.26 -6.48 3.87
CA ALA A 90 6.09 -6.81 5.28
C ALA A 90 6.89 -5.88 6.20
N MET A 91 8.14 -5.60 5.83
CA MET A 91 8.95 -4.61 6.53
C MET A 91 8.32 -3.22 6.46
N TYR A 92 7.79 -2.83 5.31
CA TYR A 92 7.03 -1.58 5.14
C TYR A 92 5.83 -1.51 6.08
N CYS A 93 5.00 -2.55 6.16
CA CYS A 93 3.86 -2.61 7.07
C CYS A 93 4.28 -2.47 8.54
N GLN A 94 5.39 -3.11 8.94
CA GLN A 94 5.91 -2.99 10.30
C GLN A 94 6.31 -1.54 10.62
N HIS A 95 7.10 -0.89 9.77
CA HIS A 95 7.49 0.49 9.99
C HIS A 95 6.30 1.46 9.99
N ALA A 96 5.31 1.23 9.12
CA ALA A 96 4.07 2.00 9.13
C ALA A 96 3.31 1.83 10.46
N GLN A 97 3.23 0.59 10.99
CA GLN A 97 2.64 0.34 12.31
C GLN A 97 3.42 1.03 13.43
N GLU A 98 4.76 1.04 13.37
CA GLU A 98 5.58 1.75 14.36
C GLU A 98 5.27 3.25 14.35
N VAL A 99 5.18 3.90 13.18
CA VAL A 99 4.79 5.31 13.08
C VAL A 99 3.36 5.54 13.58
N GLN A 100 2.41 4.70 13.16
CA GLN A 100 1.01 4.74 13.62
C GLN A 100 0.92 4.69 15.16
N GLN A 101 1.71 3.82 15.80
CA GLN A 101 1.74 3.68 17.25
C GLN A 101 2.38 4.89 17.94
N HIS A 102 3.50 5.40 17.42
CA HIS A 102 4.18 6.57 17.99
C HIS A 102 3.30 7.82 17.95
N LEU A 103 2.47 7.96 16.91
CA LEU A 103 1.52 9.07 16.77
C LEU A 103 0.20 8.85 17.51
N GLY A 104 -0.03 7.67 18.11
CA GLY A 104 -1.27 7.36 18.81
C GLY A 104 -2.50 7.24 17.90
N LEU A 105 -2.31 6.95 16.62
CA LEU A 105 -3.39 6.76 15.65
C LEU A 105 -4.09 5.41 15.90
N THR A 106 -5.35 5.27 15.49
CA THR A 106 -6.15 4.06 15.76
C THR A 106 -5.79 2.88 14.86
N ASN A 107 -5.42 3.15 13.61
CA ASN A 107 -5.14 2.15 12.57
C ASN A 107 -4.33 2.77 11.42
N LEU A 108 -4.00 1.96 10.41
CA LEU A 108 -3.19 2.42 9.28
C LEU A 108 -3.99 3.29 8.29
N SER A 109 -5.33 3.32 8.35
CA SER A 109 -6.12 4.21 7.49
C SER A 109 -5.97 5.67 7.93
N GLU A 110 -5.88 5.93 9.25
CA GLU A 110 -5.57 7.27 9.75
C GLU A 110 -4.14 7.70 9.37
N LEU A 111 -3.19 6.76 9.37
CA LEU A 111 -1.83 7.03 8.93
C LEU A 111 -1.79 7.34 7.42
N ASP A 112 -2.49 6.56 6.60
CA ASP A 112 -2.58 6.81 5.15
C ASP A 112 -3.22 8.17 4.85
N ALA A 113 -4.28 8.55 5.58
CA ALA A 113 -4.88 9.87 5.47
C ALA A 113 -3.91 11.01 5.81
N LEU A 114 -3.10 10.84 6.87
CA LEU A 114 -2.06 11.79 7.24
C LEU A 114 -0.97 11.90 6.17
N PHE A 115 -0.49 10.77 5.64
CA PHE A 115 0.52 10.77 4.58
C PHE A 115 0.01 11.39 3.28
N ASN A 116 -1.25 11.15 2.93
CA ASN A 116 -1.90 11.84 1.82
C ASN A 116 -1.93 13.36 2.06
N TYR A 117 -2.33 13.81 3.26
CA TYR A 117 -2.31 15.24 3.60
C TYR A 117 -0.92 15.87 3.42
N LEU A 118 0.13 15.22 3.93
CA LEU A 118 1.50 15.72 3.81
C LEU A 118 1.98 15.79 2.36
N TYR A 119 1.61 14.81 1.54
CA TYR A 119 1.99 14.75 0.13
C TYR A 119 1.39 15.92 -0.66
N TRP A 120 0.09 16.21 -0.49
CA TRP A 120 -0.56 17.31 -1.18
C TRP A 120 -0.02 18.69 -0.78
N GLN A 121 0.42 18.86 0.47
CA GLN A 121 1.07 20.12 0.89
C GLN A 121 2.42 20.34 0.20
N GLN A 122 3.19 19.26 -0.04
CA GLN A 122 4.46 19.37 -0.76
C GLN A 122 4.24 19.72 -2.24
N ASP A 123 3.24 19.12 -2.88
CA ASP A 123 2.89 19.43 -4.27
C ASP A 123 2.43 20.90 -4.43
N GLU A 124 1.59 21.41 -3.50
CA GLU A 124 1.12 22.81 -3.51
C GLU A 124 2.29 23.80 -3.35
N ASP A 125 3.23 23.53 -2.43
CA ASP A 125 4.42 24.37 -2.21
C ASP A 125 5.36 24.40 -3.43
N GLU A 126 5.44 23.32 -4.22
CA GLU A 126 6.24 23.24 -5.44
C GLU A 126 5.61 24.01 -6.61
N GLU A 127 4.27 24.01 -6.73
CA GLU A 127 3.55 24.74 -7.78
C GLU A 127 3.57 26.27 -7.56
N GLU A 128 3.48 26.75 -6.32
CA GLU A 128 3.55 28.20 -6.01
C GLU A 128 4.95 28.81 -6.23
N GLN A 129 5.99 27.98 -6.34
CA GLN A 129 7.37 28.40 -6.58
C GLN A 129 7.79 28.40 -8.06
N THR A 130 6.88 28.06 -8.99
CA THR A 130 7.10 28.04 -10.45
C THR A 130 6.36 29.14 -11.20
#